data_AF-A0A2D6UZW7-F1
#
_entry.id   AF-A0A2D6UZW7-F1
#
_cell.length_a   1.000
_cell.length_b   1.000
_cell.length_c   1.000
_cell.angle_alpha   90.00
_cell.angle_beta   90.00
_cell.angle_gamma   90.00
#
_symmetry.space_group_name_H-M   'P 1'
#
loop_
_entity.id
_entity.type
_entity.pdbx_description
1 polymer ?
#
loop_
_entity_poly.entity_id
_entity_poly.type
_entity_poly.pdbx_seq_one_letter_code
_entity_poly.pdbx_strand_id
1 'polypeptide(L)'
;MLSSTEQIAFILLVVVCGGLAFQGFRRIYVIVSQGKPSYRTDDFPLRLIKALIDVGLQKPVFKARPIVSIFHAFIFFGFSFYLLVNVNDLLEAFVEGWTTIGSSNPVALGFNLFSDLFSIFVLVGIIYFLIRRFIGKPKVFEFNNNVKLQTEVESGGIRKDSLIVGVFIIFHVGARWLGTAFHLAESETTEWSMPTASLVAPFFFGWDGIETGIHVTWWLAMGLIVLFLPYF
;
A
#
# COMPACT_ATOMS: atom_id res chain seq x y z
N MET A 1 11.87 -17.73 2.18
CA MET A 1 10.69 -18.33 1.51
C MET A 1 9.76 -18.84 2.59
N LEU A 2 8.44 -18.80 2.39
CA LEU A 2 7.48 -19.33 3.36
C LEU A 2 7.50 -20.85 3.41
N SER A 3 7.12 -21.42 4.56
CA SER A 3 6.86 -22.85 4.69
C SER A 3 5.62 -23.26 3.88
N SER A 4 5.53 -24.54 3.51
CA SER A 4 4.35 -25.06 2.79
C SER A 4 3.04 -24.85 3.58
N THR A 5 3.10 -24.93 4.90
CA THR A 5 1.95 -24.66 5.77
C THR A 5 1.48 -23.22 5.65
N GLU A 6 2.41 -22.26 5.65
CA GLU A 6 2.09 -20.84 5.50
C GLU A 6 1.57 -20.51 4.10
N GLN A 7 2.15 -21.10 3.06
CA GLN A 7 1.65 -20.96 1.68
C GLN A 7 0.19 -21.44 1.56
N ILE A 8 -0.13 -22.61 2.11
CA ILE A 8 -1.50 -23.15 2.14
C ILE A 8 -2.42 -22.22 2.93
N ALA A 9 -2.01 -21.79 4.13
CA ALA A 9 -2.79 -20.87 4.95
C ALA A 9 -3.07 -19.55 4.23
N PHE A 10 -2.09 -19.01 3.50
CA PHE A 10 -2.24 -17.78 2.75
C PHE A 10 -3.20 -17.93 1.58
N ILE A 11 -3.12 -19.04 0.84
CA ILE A 11 -4.09 -19.34 -0.24
C ILE A 11 -5.51 -19.43 0.33
N LEU A 12 -5.69 -20.12 1.46
CA LEU A 12 -7.00 -20.20 2.12
C LEU A 12 -7.52 -18.81 2.53
N LEU A 13 -6.66 -17.96 3.08
CA LEU A 13 -7.00 -16.58 3.42
C LEU A 13 -7.45 -15.81 2.18
N VAL A 14 -6.72 -15.92 1.06
CA VAL A 14 -7.08 -15.29 -0.22
C VAL A 14 -8.44 -15.77 -0.73
N VAL A 15 -8.72 -17.06 -0.67
CA VAL A 15 -10.00 -17.62 -1.11
C VAL A 15 -11.16 -17.10 -0.25
N VAL A 16 -10.99 -17.10 1.07
CA VAL A 16 -12.03 -16.65 2.01
C VAL A 16 -12.29 -15.15 1.86
N CYS A 17 -11.24 -14.33 1.96
CA CYS A 17 -11.36 -12.88 1.84
C CYS A 17 -11.80 -12.45 0.44
N GLY A 18 -11.28 -13.09 -0.61
CA GLY A 18 -11.70 -12.86 -1.98
C GLY A 18 -13.19 -13.18 -2.19
N GLY A 19 -13.68 -14.29 -1.61
CA GLY A 19 -15.09 -14.66 -1.64
C GLY A 19 -16.00 -13.63 -0.94
N LEU A 20 -15.57 -13.10 0.20
CA LEU A 20 -16.30 -12.04 0.92
C LEU A 20 -16.29 -10.72 0.12
N ALA A 21 -15.13 -10.29 -0.35
CA ALA A 21 -14.98 -9.06 -1.15
C ALA A 21 -15.80 -9.12 -2.45
N PHE A 22 -15.87 -10.28 -3.10
CA PHE A 22 -16.65 -10.48 -4.32
C PHE A 22 -18.12 -10.11 -4.15
N GLN A 23 -18.71 -10.32 -2.97
CA GLN A 23 -20.10 -9.93 -2.70
C GLN A 23 -20.28 -8.41 -2.75
N GLY A 24 -19.34 -7.66 -2.17
CA GLY A 24 -19.30 -6.19 -2.22
C GLY A 24 -19.15 -5.68 -3.65
N PHE A 25 -18.13 -6.18 -4.37
CA PHE A 25 -17.90 -5.83 -5.77
C PHE A 25 -19.09 -6.17 -6.66
N ARG A 26 -19.72 -7.34 -6.48
CA ARG A 26 -20.92 -7.73 -7.23
C ARG A 26 -22.07 -6.78 -6.97
N ARG A 27 -22.30 -6.36 -5.72
CA ARG A 27 -23.35 -5.40 -5.39
C ARG A 27 -23.12 -4.06 -6.09
N ILE A 28 -21.90 -3.53 -6.05
CA ILE A 28 -21.53 -2.29 -6.74
C ILE A 28 -21.75 -2.44 -8.24
N TYR A 29 -21.25 -3.53 -8.83
CA TYR A 29 -21.42 -3.82 -10.26
C TYR A 29 -22.89 -3.85 -10.66
N VAL A 30 -23.75 -4.58 -9.93
CA VAL A 30 -25.19 -4.65 -10.21
C VAL A 30 -25.82 -3.26 -10.16
N ILE A 31 -25.56 -2.48 -9.11
CA ILE A 31 -26.13 -1.12 -8.96
C ILE A 31 -25.68 -0.21 -10.09
N VAL A 32 -24.38 -0.18 -10.41
CA VAL A 32 -23.83 0.68 -11.46
C VAL A 32 -24.33 0.23 -12.85
N SER A 33 -24.46 -1.07 -13.09
CA SER A 33 -24.94 -1.62 -14.36
C SER A 33 -26.41 -1.31 -14.66
N GLN A 34 -27.20 -0.96 -13.64
CA GLN A 34 -28.58 -0.47 -13.80
C GLN A 34 -28.64 0.99 -14.29
N GLY A 35 -27.50 1.70 -14.32
CA GLY A 35 -27.40 3.05 -14.85
C GLY A 35 -27.54 3.12 -16.37
N LYS A 36 -27.65 4.34 -16.92
CA LYS A 36 -27.66 4.54 -18.37
C LYS A 36 -26.31 4.14 -18.99
N PRO A 37 -26.30 3.49 -20.16
CA PRO A 37 -25.04 3.18 -20.85
C PRO A 37 -24.26 4.46 -21.14
N SER A 38 -22.98 4.46 -20.80
CA SER A 38 -22.04 5.54 -21.12
C SER A 38 -20.96 4.99 -22.04
N TYR A 39 -21.02 5.36 -23.31
CA TYR A 39 -19.97 5.03 -24.28
C TYR A 39 -18.87 6.09 -24.15
N ARG A 40 -17.69 5.68 -23.67
CA ARG A 40 -16.51 6.55 -23.49
C ARG A 40 -15.30 6.06 -24.29
N THR A 41 -15.56 5.35 -25.37
CA THR A 41 -14.53 4.77 -26.25
C THR A 41 -14.14 5.70 -27.41
N ASP A 42 -14.79 6.85 -27.52
CA ASP A 42 -14.40 7.95 -28.41
C ASP A 42 -13.04 8.52 -28.02
N ASP A 43 -12.16 8.72 -29.01
CA ASP A 43 -10.81 9.28 -28.85
C ASP A 43 -9.98 8.63 -27.73
N PHE A 44 -10.16 7.31 -27.55
CA PHE A 44 -9.59 6.55 -26.43
C PHE A 44 -8.08 6.80 -26.21
N PRO A 45 -7.21 6.78 -27.24
CA PRO A 45 -5.78 7.01 -27.03
C PRO A 45 -5.50 8.41 -26.46
N LEU A 46 -6.12 9.45 -27.01
CA LEU A 46 -5.91 10.83 -26.59
C LEU A 46 -6.42 11.05 -25.17
N ARG A 47 -7.58 10.48 -24.83
CA ARG A 47 -8.16 10.57 -23.49
C ARG A 47 -7.35 9.81 -22.45
N LEU A 48 -6.84 8.63 -22.81
CA LEU A 48 -5.96 7.85 -21.95
C LEU A 48 -4.67 8.60 -21.66
N ILE A 49 -4.00 9.14 -22.69
CA ILE A 49 -2.78 9.95 -22.52
C ILE A 49 -3.07 11.17 -21.64
N LYS A 50 -4.16 11.90 -21.91
CA LYS A 50 -4.57 13.03 -21.09
C LYS A 50 -4.80 12.63 -19.63
N ALA A 51 -5.49 11.52 -19.39
CA ALA A 51 -5.74 11.01 -18.05
C ALA A 51 -4.44 10.62 -17.34
N LEU A 52 -3.53 9.92 -18.01
CA LEU A 52 -2.22 9.55 -17.46
C LEU A 52 -1.40 10.78 -17.10
N ILE A 53 -1.39 11.82 -17.95
CA ILE A 53 -0.70 13.08 -17.66
C ILE A 53 -1.35 13.80 -16.48
N ASP A 54 -2.68 13.93 -16.46
CA ASP A 54 -3.39 14.69 -15.42
C ASP A 54 -3.31 13.99 -14.05
N VAL A 55 -3.38 12.66 -14.04
CA VAL A 55 -3.22 11.81 -12.85
C VAL A 55 -1.77 11.77 -12.41
N GLY A 56 -0.84 11.48 -13.32
CA GLY A 56 0.60 11.38 -13.02
C GLY A 56 1.15 12.70 -12.49
N LEU A 57 0.80 13.83 -13.10
CA LEU A 57 1.20 15.15 -12.60
C LEU A 57 0.30 15.67 -11.45
N GLN A 58 -0.73 14.93 -11.07
CA GLN A 58 -1.70 15.29 -10.02
C GLN A 58 -2.25 16.72 -10.14
N LYS A 59 -2.38 17.22 -11.38
CA LYS A 59 -2.67 18.64 -11.67
C LYS A 59 -3.87 19.20 -10.91
N PRO A 60 -5.01 18.49 -10.75
CA PRO A 60 -6.17 19.05 -10.08
C PRO A 60 -5.93 19.34 -8.60
N VAL A 61 -5.15 18.48 -7.93
CA VAL A 61 -4.99 18.52 -6.47
C VAL A 61 -3.95 19.59 -6.07
N PHE A 62 -2.85 19.66 -6.82
CA PHE A 62 -1.76 20.62 -6.58
C PHE A 62 -2.20 22.09 -6.70
N LYS A 63 -3.22 22.39 -7.52
CA LYS A 63 -3.78 23.75 -7.64
C LYS A 63 -4.37 24.30 -6.35
N ALA A 64 -4.97 23.45 -5.52
CA ALA A 64 -5.73 23.90 -4.36
C ALA A 64 -4.91 23.86 -3.06
N ARG A 65 -4.05 22.83 -2.90
CA ARG A 65 -3.36 22.56 -1.62
C ARG A 65 -1.97 21.97 -1.87
N PRO A 66 -0.95 22.77 -2.23
CA PRO A 66 0.33 22.26 -2.70
C PRO A 66 1.03 21.36 -1.68
N ILE A 67 1.10 21.76 -0.41
CA ILE A 67 1.76 20.96 0.65
C ILE A 67 1.04 19.61 0.86
N VAL A 68 -0.29 19.63 0.99
CA VAL A 68 -1.09 18.41 1.16
C VAL A 68 -0.93 17.50 -0.06
N SER A 69 -0.79 18.08 -1.25
CA SER A 69 -0.63 17.34 -2.51
C SER A 69 0.75 16.68 -2.63
N ILE A 70 1.81 17.26 -2.05
CA ILE A 70 3.13 16.62 -1.98
C ILE A 70 3.05 15.32 -1.17
N PHE A 71 2.47 15.36 0.04
CA PHE A 71 2.31 14.15 0.86
C PHE A 71 1.32 13.16 0.25
N HIS A 72 0.29 13.64 -0.46
CA HIS A 72 -0.56 12.76 -1.26
C HIS A 72 0.24 12.07 -2.37
N ALA A 73 1.13 12.79 -3.04
CA ALA A 73 1.94 12.24 -4.13
C ALA A 73 2.87 11.13 -3.65
N PHE A 74 3.44 11.27 -2.46
CA PHE A 74 4.22 10.21 -1.81
C PHE A 74 3.43 8.90 -1.70
N ILE A 75 2.20 8.97 -1.17
CA ILE A 75 1.32 7.80 -1.05
C ILE A 75 0.90 7.29 -2.42
N PHE A 76 0.47 8.18 -3.33
CA PHE A 76 -0.04 7.81 -4.65
C PHE A 76 0.99 7.04 -5.48
N PHE A 77 2.21 7.56 -5.61
CA PHE A 77 3.26 6.89 -6.37
C PHE A 77 3.74 5.63 -5.66
N GLY A 78 3.86 5.66 -4.34
CA GLY A 78 4.23 4.49 -3.58
C GLY A 78 3.23 3.35 -3.73
N PHE A 79 1.92 3.59 -3.58
CA PHE A 79 0.91 2.55 -3.79
C PHE A 79 0.79 2.08 -5.24
N SER A 80 0.97 2.98 -6.21
CA SER A 80 1.01 2.58 -7.62
C SER A 80 2.17 1.62 -7.90
N PHE A 81 3.34 1.89 -7.31
CA PHE A 81 4.50 1.01 -7.44
C PHE A 81 4.37 -0.28 -6.61
N TYR A 82 3.71 -0.20 -5.44
CA TYR A 82 3.49 -1.34 -4.56
C TYR A 82 2.63 -2.44 -5.18
N LEU A 83 1.87 -2.15 -6.24
CA LEU A 83 1.24 -3.21 -7.04
C LEU A 83 2.30 -4.19 -7.58
N LEU A 84 3.43 -3.68 -8.06
CA LEU A 84 4.55 -4.50 -8.51
C LEU A 84 5.30 -5.12 -7.33
N VAL A 85 5.48 -4.37 -6.23
CA VAL A 85 6.15 -4.88 -5.01
C VAL A 85 5.40 -6.07 -4.43
N ASN A 86 4.09 -5.98 -4.29
CA ASN A 86 3.27 -7.07 -3.76
C ASN A 86 3.29 -8.30 -4.68
N VAL A 87 3.43 -8.11 -6.00
CA VAL A 87 3.64 -9.23 -6.93
C VAL A 87 5.01 -9.87 -6.69
N ASN A 88 6.07 -9.07 -6.51
CA ASN A 88 7.38 -9.60 -6.15
C ASN A 88 7.35 -10.36 -4.83
N ASP A 89 6.70 -9.82 -3.79
CA ASP A 89 6.61 -10.45 -2.48
C ASP A 89 5.82 -11.78 -2.52
N LEU A 90 4.88 -11.94 -3.47
CA LEU A 90 4.26 -13.24 -3.78
C LEU A 90 5.23 -14.18 -4.49
N LEU A 91 6.02 -13.70 -5.44
CA LEU A 91 7.02 -14.53 -6.11
C LEU A 91 8.08 -15.03 -5.12
N GLU A 92 8.59 -14.18 -4.23
CA GLU A 92 9.53 -14.55 -3.16
C GLU A 92 8.94 -15.60 -2.18
N ALA A 93 7.62 -15.59 -2.00
CA ALA A 93 6.94 -16.54 -1.13
C ALA A 93 6.66 -17.89 -1.79
N PHE A 94 6.40 -17.93 -3.10
CA PHE A 94 5.89 -19.10 -3.81
C PHE A 94 6.82 -19.70 -4.86
N VAL A 95 7.85 -18.97 -5.30
CA VAL A 95 8.79 -19.42 -6.34
C VAL A 95 10.15 -19.64 -5.71
N GLU A 96 10.57 -20.90 -5.64
CA GLU A 96 11.87 -21.27 -5.08
C GLU A 96 13.02 -20.60 -5.84
N GLY A 97 13.93 -19.98 -5.10
CA GLY A 97 15.09 -19.27 -5.64
C GLY A 97 14.77 -17.88 -6.23
N TRP A 98 13.53 -17.41 -6.20
CA TRP A 98 13.20 -16.04 -6.61
C TRP A 98 13.56 -15.03 -5.52
N THR A 99 14.37 -14.04 -5.87
CA THR A 99 14.64 -12.86 -5.04
C THR A 99 15.18 -11.72 -5.91
N THR A 100 14.84 -10.48 -5.57
CA THR A 100 15.49 -9.30 -6.16
C THR A 100 16.65 -8.79 -5.30
N ILE A 101 16.72 -9.19 -4.03
CA ILE A 101 17.79 -8.83 -3.09
C ILE A 101 19.08 -9.55 -3.50
N GLY A 102 20.22 -8.87 -3.45
CA GLY A 102 21.51 -9.40 -3.90
C GLY A 102 21.68 -9.51 -5.42
N SER A 103 20.67 -9.13 -6.21
CA SER A 103 20.74 -9.21 -7.67
C SER A 103 21.65 -8.13 -8.25
N SER A 104 22.53 -8.51 -9.18
CA SER A 104 23.35 -7.57 -9.96
C SER A 104 22.63 -7.01 -11.19
N ASN A 105 21.40 -7.45 -11.46
CA ASN A 105 20.62 -6.99 -12.61
C ASN A 105 20.17 -5.53 -12.40
N PRO A 106 20.47 -4.60 -13.34
CA PRO A 106 20.07 -3.20 -13.22
C PRO A 106 18.57 -2.98 -13.00
N VAL A 107 17.71 -3.85 -13.55
CA VAL A 107 16.26 -3.76 -13.37
C VAL A 107 15.87 -4.10 -11.93
N ALA A 108 16.47 -5.15 -11.35
CA ALA A 108 16.23 -5.53 -9.95
C ALA A 108 16.77 -4.46 -8.98
N LEU A 109 17.95 -3.91 -9.25
CA LEU A 109 18.53 -2.82 -8.47
C LEU A 109 17.65 -1.56 -8.50
N GLY A 110 17.15 -1.19 -9.69
CA GLY A 110 16.20 -0.09 -9.83
C GLY A 110 14.90 -0.35 -9.09
N PHE A 111 14.33 -1.56 -9.24
CA PHE A 111 13.13 -1.97 -8.52
C PHE A 111 13.30 -1.88 -7.01
N ASN A 112 14.40 -2.42 -6.47
CA ASN A 112 14.71 -2.36 -5.04
C ASN A 112 14.82 -0.92 -4.55
N LEU A 113 15.49 -0.05 -5.29
CA LEU A 113 15.67 1.36 -4.93
C LEU A 113 14.35 2.11 -4.87
N PHE A 114 13.51 1.96 -5.90
CA PHE A 114 12.19 2.60 -5.89
C PHE A 114 11.29 2.01 -4.81
N SER A 115 11.35 0.69 -4.59
CA SER A 115 10.58 0.02 -3.55
C SER A 115 10.95 0.55 -2.15
N ASP A 116 12.25 0.63 -1.85
CA ASP A 116 12.78 1.12 -0.58
C ASP A 116 12.40 2.59 -0.33
N LEU A 117 12.67 3.48 -1.30
CA LEU A 117 12.35 4.91 -1.17
C LEU A 117 10.84 5.18 -1.08
N PHE A 118 10.03 4.48 -1.87
CA PHE A 118 8.59 4.65 -1.82
C PHE A 118 7.97 4.13 -0.53
N SER A 119 8.57 3.12 0.10
CA SER A 119 8.16 2.67 1.44
C SER A 119 8.22 3.83 2.43
N ILE A 120 9.35 4.54 2.46
CA ILE A 120 9.53 5.71 3.35
C ILE A 120 8.59 6.86 2.97
N PHE A 121 8.43 7.14 1.68
CA PHE A 121 7.50 8.19 1.23
C PHE A 121 6.07 7.91 1.69
N VAL A 122 5.58 6.67 1.53
CA VAL A 122 4.26 6.28 1.99
C VAL A 122 4.14 6.43 3.51
N LEU A 123 5.13 5.96 4.28
CA LEU A 123 5.12 6.07 5.76
C LEU A 123 5.11 7.54 6.22
N VAL A 124 5.96 8.39 5.65
CA VAL A 124 5.97 9.83 5.94
C VAL A 124 4.64 10.48 5.54
N GLY A 125 4.11 10.13 4.38
CA GLY A 125 2.83 10.61 3.88
C GLY A 125 1.67 10.26 4.81
N ILE A 126 1.57 9.01 5.24
CA ILE A 126 0.46 8.57 6.10
C ILE A 126 0.55 9.18 7.50
N ILE A 127 1.76 9.31 8.05
CA ILE A 127 1.98 10.01 9.33
C ILE A 127 1.49 11.46 9.22
N TYR A 128 1.86 12.18 8.14
CA TYR A 128 1.37 13.53 7.89
C TYR A 128 -0.17 13.59 7.85
N PHE A 129 -0.82 12.67 7.13
CA PHE A 129 -2.28 12.67 7.03
C PHE A 129 -2.98 12.31 8.35
N LEU A 130 -2.41 11.41 9.14
CA LEU A 130 -2.90 11.08 10.47
C LEU A 130 -2.79 12.27 11.42
N ILE A 131 -1.63 12.95 11.46
CA ILE A 131 -1.45 14.19 12.23
C ILE A 131 -2.46 15.24 11.77
N ARG A 132 -2.59 15.46 10.46
CA ARG A 132 -3.53 16.43 9.90
C ARG A 132 -4.99 16.10 10.24
N ARG A 133 -5.34 14.81 10.33
CA ARG A 133 -6.71 14.35 10.65
C ARG A 133 -7.04 14.43 12.13
N PHE A 134 -6.16 13.96 13.00
CA PHE A 134 -6.45 13.78 14.42
C PHE A 134 -5.93 14.91 15.31
N ILE A 135 -4.94 15.67 14.86
CA ILE A 135 -4.35 16.79 15.60
C ILE A 135 -4.71 18.12 14.92
N GLY A 136 -4.33 18.27 13.64
CA GLY A 136 -4.47 19.54 12.93
C GLY A 136 -5.92 19.98 12.65
N LYS A 137 -6.84 19.03 12.47
CA LYS A 137 -8.30 19.22 12.33
C LYS A 137 -8.70 20.53 11.58
N PRO A 138 -8.26 20.72 10.33
CA PRO A 138 -8.55 21.95 9.60
C PRO A 138 -10.06 22.10 9.34
N LYS A 139 -10.57 23.35 9.34
CA LYS A 139 -11.98 23.69 9.10
C LYS A 139 -12.61 23.01 7.88
N VAL A 140 -11.81 22.70 6.86
CA VAL A 140 -12.25 22.00 5.64
C VAL A 140 -12.74 20.56 5.89
N PHE A 141 -12.59 20.05 7.11
CA PHE A 141 -13.12 18.75 7.54
C PHE A 141 -14.45 18.87 8.30
N GLU A 142 -14.91 20.09 8.58
CA GLU A 142 -16.18 20.32 9.26
C GLU A 142 -17.32 20.36 8.24
N PHE A 143 -18.48 19.86 8.65
CA PHE A 143 -19.71 19.96 7.87
C PHE A 143 -20.48 21.21 8.31
N ASN A 144 -21.12 21.89 7.36
CA ASN A 144 -22.01 22.99 7.68
C ASN A 144 -23.26 22.46 8.40
N ASN A 145 -23.79 23.22 9.37
CA ASN A 145 -24.95 22.82 10.17
C ASN A 145 -26.24 22.56 9.35
N ASN A 146 -26.32 23.07 8.14
CA ASN A 146 -27.47 22.88 7.24
C ASN A 146 -27.35 21.64 6.33
N VAL A 147 -26.26 20.88 6.43
CA VAL A 147 -26.04 19.65 5.66
C VAL A 147 -26.51 18.47 6.49
N LYS A 148 -27.50 17.73 5.97
CA LYS A 148 -27.93 16.46 6.58
C LYS A 148 -26.83 15.41 6.39
N LEU A 149 -26.45 14.75 7.47
CA LEU A 149 -25.45 13.68 7.45
C LEU A 149 -26.13 12.33 7.67
N GLN A 150 -25.49 11.27 7.18
CA GLN A 150 -25.85 9.91 7.56
C GLN A 150 -25.47 9.69 9.04
N THR A 151 -26.25 8.90 9.76
CA THR A 151 -26.07 8.69 11.21
C THR A 151 -24.67 8.19 11.57
N GLU A 152 -24.09 7.32 10.73
CA GLU A 152 -22.74 6.78 10.91
C GLU A 152 -21.65 7.86 10.72
N VAL A 153 -21.90 8.83 9.85
CA VAL A 153 -21.00 9.97 9.63
C VAL A 153 -21.06 10.92 10.83
N GLU A 154 -22.27 11.19 11.34
CA GLU A 154 -22.48 12.00 12.56
C GLU A 154 -21.81 11.39 13.78
N SER A 155 -21.87 10.06 13.93
CA SER A 155 -21.20 9.34 15.00
C SER A 155 -19.67 9.24 14.84
N GLY A 156 -19.10 9.85 13.80
CA GLY A 156 -17.66 9.91 13.59
C GLY A 156 -17.06 8.75 12.78
N GLY A 157 -17.87 8.04 11.98
CA GLY A 157 -17.42 6.92 11.13
C GLY A 157 -16.20 7.28 10.27
N ILE A 158 -16.17 8.48 9.68
CA ILE A 158 -15.03 8.98 8.90
C ILE A 158 -13.72 8.93 9.69
N ARG A 159 -13.73 9.28 10.99
CA ARG A 159 -12.53 9.26 11.83
C ARG A 159 -12.09 7.83 12.12
N LYS A 160 -13.04 6.94 12.42
CA LYS A 160 -12.79 5.52 12.64
C LYS A 160 -12.16 4.89 11.40
N ASP A 161 -12.75 5.10 10.22
CA ASP A 161 -12.25 4.56 8.96
C ASP A 161 -10.86 5.09 8.64
N SER A 162 -10.62 6.38 8.90
CA SER A 162 -9.29 6.96 8.68
C SER A 162 -8.22 6.38 9.59
N LEU A 163 -8.59 6.06 10.83
CA LEU A 163 -7.67 5.39 11.76
C LEU A 163 -7.39 3.97 11.30
N ILE A 164 -8.42 3.21 10.93
CA ILE A 164 -8.29 1.84 10.44
C ILE A 164 -7.39 1.80 9.21
N VAL A 165 -7.67 2.63 8.20
CA VAL A 165 -6.87 2.70 6.97
C VAL A 165 -5.44 3.15 7.28
N GLY A 166 -5.25 4.18 8.11
CA GLY A 166 -3.91 4.67 8.43
C GLY A 166 -3.06 3.66 9.21
N VAL A 167 -3.67 2.93 10.15
CA VAL A 167 -3.02 1.84 10.88
C VAL A 167 -2.67 0.70 9.92
N PHE A 168 -3.62 0.30 9.05
CA PHE A 168 -3.36 -0.71 8.02
C PHE A 168 -2.14 -0.34 7.16
N ILE A 169 -2.07 0.89 6.65
CA ILE A 169 -0.96 1.35 5.80
C ILE A 169 0.37 1.30 6.56
N ILE A 170 0.41 1.78 7.81
CA ILE A 170 1.63 1.77 8.63
C ILE A 170 2.13 0.35 8.83
N PHE A 171 1.25 -0.59 9.21
CA PHE A 171 1.65 -1.97 9.46
C PHE A 171 2.01 -2.70 8.16
N HIS A 172 1.22 -2.56 7.10
CA HIS A 172 1.48 -3.20 5.81
C HIS A 172 2.84 -2.76 5.23
N VAL A 173 3.01 -1.45 5.02
CA VAL A 173 4.20 -0.88 4.38
C VAL A 173 5.41 -0.95 5.30
N GLY A 174 5.20 -0.68 6.60
CA GLY A 174 6.26 -0.75 7.59
C GLY A 174 6.78 -2.16 7.78
N ALA A 175 5.90 -3.16 7.81
CA ALA A 175 6.33 -4.56 7.87
C ALA A 175 7.07 -4.96 6.60
N ARG A 176 6.58 -4.60 5.41
CA ARG A 176 7.29 -4.91 4.15
C ARG A 176 8.72 -4.34 4.16
N TRP A 177 8.87 -3.07 4.52
CA TRP A 177 10.18 -2.42 4.60
C TRP A 177 11.10 -3.04 5.66
N LEU A 178 10.55 -3.35 6.84
CA LEU A 178 11.30 -4.02 7.91
C LEU A 178 11.70 -5.45 7.51
N GLY A 179 10.85 -6.17 6.78
CA GLY A 179 11.16 -7.50 6.24
C GLY A 179 12.34 -7.46 5.27
N THR A 180 12.43 -6.42 4.42
CA THR A 180 13.62 -6.18 3.59
C THR A 180 14.86 -5.97 4.45
N ALA A 181 14.77 -5.20 5.54
CA ALA A 181 15.90 -5.01 6.46
C ALA A 181 16.31 -6.33 7.15
N PHE A 182 15.36 -7.20 7.48
CA PHE A 182 15.65 -8.53 8.04
C PHE A 182 16.34 -9.45 7.02
N HIS A 183 15.94 -9.44 5.75
CA HIS A 183 16.65 -10.18 4.70
C HIS A 183 18.09 -9.70 4.50
N LEU A 184 18.34 -8.39 4.58
CA LEU A 184 19.71 -7.86 4.58
C LEU A 184 20.49 -8.29 5.83
N ALA A 185 19.83 -8.31 6.99
CA ALA A 185 20.43 -8.76 8.25
C ALA A 185 20.76 -10.25 8.28
N GLU A 186 19.93 -11.10 7.64
CA GLU A 186 20.17 -12.54 7.49
C GLU A 186 21.51 -12.85 6.83
N SER A 187 21.92 -12.01 5.87
CA SER A 187 23.20 -12.11 5.18
C SER A 187 24.29 -11.24 5.79
N GLU A 188 24.00 -10.52 6.89
CA GLU A 188 24.86 -9.51 7.51
C GLU A 188 25.42 -8.49 6.50
N THR A 189 24.60 -8.12 5.51
CA THR A 189 24.99 -7.20 4.43
C THR A 189 24.20 -5.90 4.44
N THR A 190 24.69 -4.94 3.65
CA THR A 190 23.96 -3.72 3.28
C THR A 190 24.08 -3.51 1.78
N GLU A 191 23.08 -2.84 1.20
CA GLU A 191 23.00 -2.63 -0.24
C GLU A 191 22.63 -1.19 -0.58
N TRP A 192 23.38 -0.59 -1.51
CA TRP A 192 23.08 0.76 -1.99
C TRP A 192 21.71 0.88 -2.66
N SER A 193 21.21 -0.23 -3.23
CA SER A 193 19.90 -0.29 -3.89
C SER A 193 18.74 -0.29 -2.89
N MET A 194 19.01 -0.47 -1.59
CA MET A 194 18.00 -0.43 -0.52
C MET A 194 18.53 0.45 0.61
N PRO A 195 18.73 1.76 0.35
CA PRO A 195 19.50 2.62 1.25
C PRO A 195 18.86 2.74 2.63
N THR A 196 17.53 2.78 2.74
CA THR A 196 16.84 3.02 4.02
C THR A 196 16.73 1.73 4.83
N ALA A 197 16.42 0.59 4.20
CA ALA A 197 16.51 -0.71 4.86
C ALA A 197 17.95 -1.02 5.31
N SER A 198 18.96 -0.65 4.51
CA SER A 198 20.38 -0.82 4.86
C SER A 198 20.85 0.01 6.05
N LEU A 199 20.19 1.13 6.36
CA LEU A 199 20.46 1.87 7.59
C LEU A 199 19.96 1.13 8.83
N VAL A 200 18.96 0.27 8.66
CA VAL A 200 18.26 -0.42 9.76
C VAL A 200 18.74 -1.86 9.94
N ALA A 201 19.14 -2.54 8.87
CA ALA A 201 19.60 -3.93 8.91
C ALA A 201 20.70 -4.19 9.96
N PRO A 202 21.73 -3.33 10.14
CA PRO A 202 22.79 -3.58 11.12
C PRO A 202 22.33 -3.71 12.57
N PHE A 203 21.16 -3.14 12.94
CA PHE A 203 20.61 -3.30 14.29
C PHE A 203 20.12 -4.71 14.58
N PHE A 204 19.99 -5.56 13.54
CA PHE A 204 19.52 -6.92 13.65
C PHE A 204 20.59 -7.96 13.31
N PHE A 205 21.84 -7.56 13.06
CA PHE A 205 22.93 -8.51 12.79
C PHE A 205 23.18 -9.43 14.00
N GLY A 206 23.37 -10.73 13.73
CA GLY A 206 23.50 -11.75 14.76
C GLY A 206 22.24 -12.00 15.59
N TRP A 207 21.07 -11.48 15.19
CA TRP A 207 19.82 -11.77 15.89
C TRP A 207 19.29 -13.15 15.52
N ASP A 208 19.25 -14.07 16.49
CA ASP A 208 18.75 -15.45 16.29
C ASP A 208 17.29 -15.54 15.79
N GLY A 209 16.51 -14.45 15.93
CA GLY A 209 15.11 -14.39 15.55
C GLY A 209 14.83 -13.89 14.12
N ILE A 210 15.86 -13.65 13.29
CA ILE A 210 15.72 -13.06 11.94
C ILE A 210 14.72 -13.85 11.08
N GLU A 211 14.83 -15.18 11.03
CA GLU A 211 13.92 -16.01 10.24
C GLU A 211 12.46 -15.81 10.68
N THR A 212 12.19 -15.85 11.98
CA THR A 212 10.84 -15.59 12.49
C THR A 212 10.39 -14.16 12.16
N GLY A 213 11.29 -13.18 12.26
CA GLY A 213 11.03 -11.79 11.89
C GLY A 213 10.59 -11.64 10.43
N ILE A 214 11.32 -12.28 9.51
CA ILE A 214 10.99 -12.31 8.07
C ILE A 214 9.56 -12.83 7.86
N HIS A 215 9.24 -13.99 8.43
CA HIS A 215 7.91 -14.59 8.27
C HIS A 215 6.79 -13.72 8.84
N VAL A 216 6.98 -13.17 10.05
CA VAL A 216 6.01 -12.25 10.68
C VAL A 216 5.81 -11.00 9.83
N THR A 217 6.89 -10.38 9.35
CA THR A 217 6.80 -9.18 8.51
C THR A 217 6.14 -9.46 7.17
N TRP A 218 6.39 -10.63 6.56
CA TRP A 218 5.72 -11.04 5.34
C TRP A 218 4.22 -11.20 5.55
N TRP A 219 3.80 -11.86 6.63
CA TRP A 219 2.38 -12.02 6.96
C TRP A 219 1.69 -10.70 7.28
N LEU A 220 2.37 -9.79 7.98
CA LEU A 220 1.86 -8.44 8.21
C LEU A 220 1.77 -7.66 6.90
N ALA A 221 2.73 -7.78 5.99
CA ALA A 221 2.68 -7.13 4.70
C ALA A 221 1.55 -7.69 3.83
N MET A 222 1.62 -8.97 3.48
CA MET A 222 0.71 -9.58 2.50
C MET A 222 -0.62 -10.02 3.09
N GLY A 223 -0.60 -10.60 4.30
CA GLY A 223 -1.80 -11.05 4.98
C GLY A 223 -2.75 -9.90 5.31
N LEU A 224 -2.23 -8.73 5.73
CA LEU A 224 -3.07 -7.55 5.95
C LEU A 224 -3.73 -7.06 4.67
N ILE A 225 -3.05 -7.04 3.51
CA ILE A 225 -3.70 -6.65 2.24
C ILE A 225 -4.92 -7.52 2.00
N VAL A 226 -4.75 -8.84 2.10
CA VAL A 226 -5.82 -9.81 1.82
C VAL A 226 -6.95 -9.67 2.83
N LEU A 227 -6.63 -9.54 4.12
CA LEU A 227 -7.62 -9.30 5.18
C LEU A 227 -8.38 -7.99 4.98
N PHE A 228 -7.74 -6.99 4.37
CA PHE A 228 -8.33 -5.69 4.13
C PHE A 228 -9.22 -5.63 2.88
N LEU A 229 -9.16 -6.63 1.99
CA LEU A 229 -10.01 -6.68 0.79
C LEU A 229 -11.52 -6.64 1.09
N PRO A 230 -12.09 -7.42 2.03
CA PRO A 230 -13.52 -7.38 2.32
C PRO A 230 -13.97 -6.11 3.06
N TYR A 231 -13.03 -5.31 3.57
CA TYR A 231 -13.33 -4.04 4.22
C TYR A 231 -13.69 -2.95 3.20
N PHE A 232 -13.21 -3.09 1.95
CA PHE A 232 -13.54 -2.22 0.81
C PHE A 232 -14.81 -2.68 0.07
#